data_AF-A0A2D5PQG0-F1
#
_entry.id   AF-A0A2D5PQG0-F1
#
_cell.length_a   1.000
_cell.length_b   1.000
_cell.length_c   1.000
_cell.angle_alpha   90.00
_cell.angle_beta   90.00
_cell.angle_gamma   90.00
#
_symmetry.space_group_name_H-M   'P 1'
#
loop_
_entity.id
_entity.type
_entity.pdbx_description
1 polymer ?
#
loop_
_entity_poly.entity_id
_entity_poly.type
_entity_poly.pdbx_seq_one_letter_code
_entity_poly.pdbx_strand_id
1 'polypeptide(L)' 'MDQSANKLALVEPSNFNFNIQTFDTNVFQNDVQFNKLKIFEEFDNFVSTLDKNKISFNILKSPKNSPDSIYPNNWAVTF' A
#
# COMPACT_ATOMS: atom_id res chain seq x y z
N MET A 1 -2.98 22.88 17.72
CA MET A 1 -3.54 21.52 17.58
C MET A 1 -2.35 20.61 17.40
N ASP A 2 -2.17 19.66 18.31
CA ASP A 2 -1.15 18.63 18.11
C ASP A 2 -1.63 17.67 17.02
N GLN A 3 -0.67 17.13 16.28
CA GLN A 3 -0.95 16.08 15.31
C GLN A 3 -1.49 14.85 16.06
N SER A 4 -2.75 14.47 15.83
CA SER A 4 -3.36 13.29 16.46
C SER A 4 -2.73 11.98 15.97
N ALA A 5 -2.37 11.89 14.67
CA ALA A 5 -1.80 10.68 14.09
C ALA A 5 -0.27 10.73 14.07
N ASN A 6 0.38 9.86 14.84
CA ASN A 6 1.84 9.84 14.96
C ASN A 6 2.52 8.66 14.23
N LYS A 7 1.75 7.76 13.63
CA LYS A 7 2.27 6.55 12.99
C LYS A 7 1.41 6.10 11.80
N LEU A 8 2.07 5.67 10.73
CA LEU A 8 1.42 5.10 9.54
C LEU A 8 1.38 3.57 9.59
N ALA A 9 0.34 2.98 9.02
CA ALA A 9 0.26 1.56 8.72
C ALA A 9 0.41 1.37 7.21
N LEU A 10 1.36 0.52 6.81
CA LEU A 10 1.62 0.13 5.43
C LEU A 10 1.43 -1.38 5.31
N VAL A 11 1.15 -1.87 4.10
CA VAL A 11 1.11 -3.31 3.81
C VAL A 11 2.11 -3.57 2.69
N GLU A 12 2.94 -4.61 2.84
CA GLU A 12 3.92 -4.98 1.81
C GLU A 12 3.23 -5.35 0.48
N PRO A 13 3.84 -5.09 -0.69
CA PRO A 13 3.23 -5.36 -2.00
C PRO A 13 3.33 -6.82 -2.44
N SER A 14 3.58 -7.79 -1.54
CA SER A 14 3.98 -9.16 -1.92
C SER A 14 2.91 -9.93 -2.73
N ASN A 15 1.63 -9.61 -2.53
CA ASN A 15 0.54 -10.15 -3.36
C ASN A 15 -0.07 -9.12 -4.33
N PHE A 16 0.48 -7.91 -4.43
CA PHE A 16 -0.10 -6.84 -5.23
C PHE A 16 -0.22 -7.25 -6.71
N ASN A 17 -1.43 -7.11 -7.25
CA ASN A 17 -1.73 -7.46 -8.63
C ASN A 17 -3.02 -6.77 -9.08
N PHE A 18 -3.32 -6.88 -10.37
CA PHE A 18 -4.64 -6.56 -10.91
C PHE A 18 -5.73 -7.39 -10.19
N ASN A 19 -6.75 -6.70 -9.69
CA ASN A 19 -7.90 -7.26 -9.02
C ASN A 19 -9.13 -7.22 -9.94
N ILE A 20 -9.46 -8.37 -10.52
CA ILE A 20 -10.65 -8.56 -11.38
C ILE A 20 -11.95 -8.17 -10.66
N GLN A 21 -12.04 -8.37 -9.34
CA GLN A 21 -13.27 -8.09 -8.59
C GLN A 21 -13.58 -6.59 -8.49
N THR A 22 -12.55 -5.74 -8.53
CA THR A 22 -12.70 -4.29 -8.42
C THR A 22 -12.43 -3.57 -9.74
N PHE A 23 -12.18 -4.31 -10.83
CA PHE A 23 -11.86 -3.73 -12.13
C PHE A 23 -12.98 -2.82 -12.64
N ASP A 24 -14.23 -3.27 -12.56
CA ASP A 24 -15.39 -2.53 -13.09
C ASP A 24 -15.69 -1.24 -12.30
N THR A 25 -15.26 -1.16 -11.03
CA THR A 25 -15.57 -0.04 -10.15
C THR A 25 -14.38 0.88 -9.88
N ASN A 26 -13.16 0.43 -10.15
CA ASN A 26 -11.95 1.21 -9.99
C ASN A 26 -11.46 1.74 -11.35
N VAL A 27 -11.88 2.95 -11.69
CA VAL A 27 -11.51 3.64 -12.95
C VAL A 27 -10.01 3.83 -13.18
N PHE A 28 -9.20 3.70 -12.13
CA PHE A 28 -7.73 3.81 -12.22
C PHE A 28 -7.06 2.46 -12.50
N GLN A 29 -7.78 1.35 -12.33
CA GLN A 29 -7.26 0.02 -12.56
C GLN A 29 -7.33 -0.30 -14.05
N ASN A 30 -6.15 -0.41 -14.67
CA ASN A 30 -6.01 -0.80 -16.06
C ASN A 30 -5.35 -2.18 -16.13
N ASP A 31 -5.78 -3.01 -17.09
CA ASP A 31 -5.10 -4.28 -17.37
C ASP A 31 -3.81 -3.99 -18.15
N VAL A 32 -2.76 -3.66 -17.40
CA VAL A 32 -1.43 -3.36 -17.93
C VAL A 32 -0.43 -4.36 -17.39
N GLN A 33 0.50 -4.76 -18.25
CA GLN A 33 1.66 -5.52 -17.82
C GLN A 33 2.54 -4.63 -16.93
N PHE A 34 2.82 -5.08 -15.72
CA PHE A 34 3.66 -4.35 -14.78
C PHE A 34 4.86 -5.18 -14.32
N ASN A 35 5.96 -4.49 -14.02
CA ASN A 35 7.16 -5.13 -13.49
C ASN A 35 7.07 -5.23 -11.98
N LYS A 36 7.00 -6.45 -11.44
CA LYS A 36 6.99 -6.70 -9.99
C LYS A 36 8.18 -6.08 -9.28
N LEU A 37 9.37 -6.08 -9.87
CA LEU A 37 10.56 -5.48 -9.25
C LEU A 37 10.39 -3.97 -9.05
N LYS A 38 9.77 -3.29 -10.03
CA LYS A 38 9.52 -1.84 -9.94
C LYS A 38 8.53 -1.50 -8.83
N ILE A 39 7.55 -2.38 -8.56
CA ILE A 39 6.61 -2.19 -7.44
C ILE A 39 7.35 -2.21 -6.10
N PHE A 40 8.25 -3.19 -5.90
CA PHE A 40 9.06 -3.24 -4.68
C PHE A 40 10.00 -2.03 -4.59
N GLU A 41 10.62 -1.63 -5.69
CA GLU A 41 11.47 -0.43 -5.72
C GLU A 41 10.70 0.84 -5.35
N GLU A 42 9.49 1.05 -5.89
CA GLU A 42 8.64 2.19 -5.55
C GLU A 42 8.21 2.16 -4.07
N PHE A 43 7.87 0.98 -3.55
CA PHE A 43 7.52 0.80 -2.14
C PHE A 43 8.72 1.08 -1.22
N ASP A 44 9.90 0.55 -1.53
CA ASP A 44 11.12 0.76 -0.75
C ASP A 44 11.54 2.24 -0.78
N ASN A 45 11.39 2.91 -1.92
CA ASN A 45 11.62 4.35 -2.03
C ASN A 45 10.64 5.17 -1.18
N PHE A 46 9.38 4.76 -1.12
CA PHE A 46 8.38 5.38 -0.25
C PHE A 46 8.75 5.20 1.22
N VAL A 47 9.07 3.97 1.64
CA VAL A 47 9.52 3.65 3.01
C VAL A 47 10.77 4.45 3.37
N SER A 48 11.76 4.51 2.47
CA SER A 48 12.98 5.31 2.66
C SER A 48 12.68 6.80 2.84
N THR A 49 11.70 7.32 2.10
CA THR A 49 11.30 8.72 2.21
C THR A 49 10.65 9.00 3.56
N LEU A 50 9.79 8.12 4.06
CA LEU A 50 9.19 8.24 5.40
C LEU A 50 10.26 8.22 6.50
N ASP A 51 11.20 7.27 6.40
CA ASP A 51 12.30 7.11 7.36
C ASP A 51 13.22 8.34 7.39
N LYS A 52 13.62 8.86 6.22
CA LYS A 52 14.41 10.10 6.11
C LYS A 52 13.74 11.30 6.77
N ASN A 53 12.41 11.35 6.74
CA ASN A 53 11.61 12.42 7.35
C ASN A 53 11.22 12.10 8.81
N LYS A 54 11.73 11.01 9.39
CA LYS A 54 11.44 10.57 10.77
C LYS A 54 9.96 10.33 11.04
N ILE A 55 9.21 9.93 10.01
CA ILE A 55 7.80 9.54 10.15
C ILE A 55 7.76 8.09 10.62
N SER A 56 7.08 7.83 11.75
CA SER A 56 6.94 6.46 12.24
C SER A 56 5.98 5.66 11.38
N PHE A 57 6.31 4.41 11.08
CA PHE A 57 5.42 3.50 10.37
C PHE A 57 5.55 2.05 10.85
N ASN A 58 4.58 1.21 10.50
CA ASN A 58 4.64 -0.25 10.61
C ASN A 58 4.31 -0.86 9.25
N ILE A 59 5.07 -1.88 8.84
CA ILE A 59 4.78 -2.66 7.65
C ILE A 59 4.10 -3.97 8.08
N LEU A 60 2.88 -4.18 7.60
CA LEU A 60 2.08 -5.37 7.79
C LEU A 60 2.31 -6.34 6.62
N LYS A 61 2.19 -7.64 6.90
CA LYS A 61 2.28 -8.68 5.87
C LYS A 61 1.02 -8.67 5.00
N SER A 62 1.20 -8.85 3.70
CA SER A 62 0.07 -9.00 2.78
C SER A 62 -0.54 -10.40 2.95
N PRO A 63 -1.86 -10.52 3.16
CA PRO A 63 -2.54 -11.80 3.18
C PRO A 63 -2.45 -12.49 1.81
N LYS A 64 -2.39 -13.83 1.80
CA LYS A 64 -2.38 -14.61 0.55
C LYS A 64 -3.61 -14.30 -0.30
N ASN A 65 -3.45 -14.32 -1.63
CA ASN A 65 -4.53 -14.12 -2.60
C ASN A 65 -5.30 -12.79 -2.41
N SER A 66 -4.65 -11.76 -1.88
CA SER A 66 -5.26 -10.43 -1.66
C SER A 66 -4.54 -9.38 -2.52
N PRO A 67 -4.95 -9.23 -3.81
CA PRO A 67 -4.22 -8.42 -4.79
C PRO A 67 -4.23 -6.91 -4.52
N ASP A 68 -5.17 -6.42 -3.72
CA ASP A 68 -5.36 -5.02 -3.36
C ASP A 68 -5.14 -4.75 -1.86
N SER A 69 -4.56 -5.71 -1.12
CA SER A 69 -4.27 -5.55 0.32
C SER A 69 -3.33 -4.40 0.65
N ILE A 70 -2.61 -3.89 -0.36
CA ILE A 70 -1.67 -2.77 -0.24
C ILE A 70 -2.35 -1.46 0.22
N TYR A 71 -3.69 -1.39 0.19
CA TYR A 71 -4.51 -0.23 0.56
C TYR A 71 -5.17 -0.41 1.95
N PRO A 72 -4.44 -0.23 3.07
CA PRO A 72 -4.99 -0.42 4.41
C PRO A 72 -6.06 0.61 4.79
N ASN A 73 -6.16 1.72 4.06
CA ASN A 73 -7.23 2.70 4.20
C ASN A 73 -8.61 2.14 3.83
N ASN A 74 -8.68 1.04 3.08
CA ASN A 74 -9.93 0.33 2.80
C ASN A 74 -10.31 -0.66 3.94
N TRP A 75 -9.44 -0.88 4.92
CA TRP A 75 -9.64 -1.90 5.96
C TRP A 75 -10.13 -1.32 7.27
N ALA A 76 -9.61 -0.16 7.64
CA ALA A 76 -9.85 0.43 8.94
C ALA A 76 -9.78 1.96 8.87
N VAL A 77 -10.47 2.59 9.81
CA VAL A 77 -10.39 4.03 10.09
C VAL A 77 -9.93 4.20 11.54
N THR A 78 -9.09 5.20 11.77
CA THR A 78 -8.62 5.60 13.11
C THR A 78 -9.10 7.00 13.41
N PHE A 79 -9.45 7.28 14.67
CA PHE A 79 -9.95 8.58 15.14
C PHE A 79 -8.96 9.24 16.08
#